data_AF-A0A7C1C480-F1
#
_entry.id   AF-A0A7C1C480-F1
#
_cell.length_a   1.000
_cell.length_b   1.000
_cell.length_c   1.000
_cell.angle_alpha   90.00
_cell.angle_beta   90.00
_cell.angle_gamma   90.00
#
_symmetry.space_group_name_H-M   'P 1'
#
loop_
_entity.id
_entity.type
_entity.pdbx_description
1 polymer ?
#
loop_
_entity_poly.entity_id
_entity_poly.type
_entity_poly.pdbx_seq_one_letter_code
_entity_poly.pdbx_strand_id
1 'polypeptide(L)'
;MQKIKIFTFIFFLGVSGIGTAQSIEGIRKHTQNKMTIKVSSLEQVNPESPPPFKVPNKNWKPPLLKVNDTEVIYREPQGFRKTNVGTVREQSPAPDTTIRGLGDPGNIIPPDVNGAAGPDHLMITLNTQVRIQDKQGNNLFTTTLGNFWSSLPGSGATFDPKILYDPYGHRWILVTASGSNPVVSKLFIGVSATPDPLGDWNMYWIDTDDQNKSWFDYPSIGFNKKWITVSGNMFGGDYYRTVFVFDKSAAYNGEETVPYTRFATGEAFTIVPSVTYDSTAEDMYCLATSNGNSGGYGYIKKFRISGETDNPAFEYQGAIGVPEPWDDWAGQSGNFLPQLGSSEKINSVDSRMENVIFRNNKLWAVHHIFVPAGNPQRTDIQWWNLDTSGVILQRGRIEDSTNLFCYAFPTIAVNAHEDMLIGHDVFSSNQYAGAAYSFKAYYDDTNSI
;
A
#
# COMPACT_ATOMS: atom_id res chain seq x y z
N MET A 1 26.67 24.06 70.79
CA MET A 1 25.88 23.02 70.10
C MET A 1 25.21 23.66 68.89
N GLN A 2 25.77 23.42 67.70
CA GLN A 2 25.37 24.01 66.41
C GLN A 2 24.05 23.41 65.93
N LYS A 3 23.11 24.27 65.52
CA LYS A 3 21.83 23.87 64.90
C LYS A 3 22.07 23.40 63.47
N ILE A 4 21.81 22.12 63.21
CA ILE A 4 21.83 21.51 61.87
C ILE A 4 20.57 21.96 61.12
N LYS A 5 20.74 22.67 60.00
CA LYS A 5 19.67 22.98 59.04
C LYS A 5 19.54 21.80 58.08
N ILE A 6 18.38 21.13 58.12
CA ILE A 6 18.00 20.12 57.14
C ILE A 6 17.57 20.85 55.87
N PHE A 7 18.33 20.69 54.78
CA PHE A 7 17.95 21.10 53.44
C PHE A 7 17.12 19.97 52.81
N THR A 8 15.82 20.20 52.66
CA THR A 8 14.95 19.35 51.84
C THR A 8 15.29 19.60 50.37
N PHE A 9 15.99 18.67 49.73
CA PHE A 9 16.11 18.63 48.27
C PHE A 9 14.78 18.16 47.68
N ILE A 10 14.03 19.09 47.10
CA ILE A 10 12.90 18.75 46.21
C ILE A 10 13.53 18.36 44.87
N PHE A 11 13.60 17.05 44.61
CA PHE A 11 13.87 16.55 43.27
C PHE A 11 12.64 16.85 42.41
N PHE A 12 12.74 17.84 41.52
CA PHE A 12 11.88 17.90 40.35
C PHE A 12 12.31 16.75 39.44
N LEU A 13 11.63 15.60 39.54
CA LEU A 13 11.58 14.66 38.43
C LEU A 13 10.85 15.38 37.30
N GLY A 14 11.63 15.91 36.34
CA GLY A 14 11.13 16.21 35.02
C GLY A 14 10.63 14.91 34.42
N VAL A 15 9.32 14.69 34.46
CA VAL A 15 8.67 13.68 33.63
C VAL A 15 8.85 14.17 32.19
N SER A 16 9.86 13.67 31.49
CA SER A 16 9.86 13.72 30.04
C SER A 16 8.57 13.04 29.61
N GLY A 17 7.67 13.84 29.00
CA GLY A 17 6.41 13.34 28.51
C GLY A 17 6.66 12.20 27.54
N ILE A 18 6.31 10.99 27.95
CA ILE A 18 6.06 9.92 27.00
C ILE A 18 4.84 10.40 26.23
N GLY A 19 5.04 10.89 25.01
CA GLY A 19 3.95 11.21 24.11
C GLY A 19 3.07 9.98 24.00
N THR A 20 1.90 10.02 24.61
CA THR A 20 0.92 8.94 24.47
C THR A 20 0.45 8.95 23.03
N ALA A 21 0.48 7.80 22.37
CA ALA A 21 0.00 7.64 21.02
C ALA A 21 -1.44 8.18 20.87
N GLN A 22 -1.74 8.80 19.73
CA GLN A 22 -3.02 9.44 19.52
C GLN A 22 -4.06 8.40 19.10
N SER A 23 -5.08 8.23 19.92
CA SER A 23 -6.26 7.42 19.57
C SER A 23 -7.16 8.18 18.60
N ILE A 24 -7.70 7.47 17.61
CA ILE A 24 -8.60 7.99 16.59
C ILE A 24 -9.99 7.39 16.80
N GLU A 25 -11.01 8.24 16.89
CA GLU A 25 -12.38 7.81 17.11
C GLU A 25 -12.98 7.12 15.87
N GLY A 26 -13.71 6.04 16.11
CA GLY A 26 -14.34 5.23 15.07
C GLY A 26 -15.86 5.37 15.07
N ILE A 27 -16.47 5.27 13.88
CA ILE A 27 -17.93 5.24 13.70
C ILE A 27 -18.31 3.85 13.20
N ARG A 28 -19.15 3.13 13.96
CA ARG A 28 -19.64 1.79 13.59
C ARG A 28 -20.82 1.89 12.63
N LYS A 29 -20.78 1.11 11.54
CA LYS A 29 -21.78 1.05 10.48
C LYS A 29 -21.86 -0.38 9.91
N HIS A 30 -22.74 -0.58 8.94
CA HIS A 30 -22.84 -1.80 8.14
C HIS A 30 -22.71 -1.45 6.67
N THR A 31 -22.21 -2.39 5.87
CA THR A 31 -22.29 -2.28 4.41
C THR A 31 -23.74 -2.24 3.95
N GLN A 32 -23.94 -1.83 2.71
CA GLN A 32 -25.21 -2.01 2.04
C GLN A 32 -25.40 -3.49 1.68
N ASN A 33 -26.64 -3.89 1.38
CA ASN A 33 -27.02 -5.28 1.15
C ASN A 33 -26.12 -5.99 0.14
N LYS A 34 -25.81 -7.24 0.46
CA LYS A 34 -24.99 -8.12 -0.36
C LYS A 34 -25.66 -8.41 -1.70
N MET A 35 -24.84 -8.46 -2.74
CA MET A 35 -25.18 -9.12 -4.01
C MET A 35 -24.27 -10.32 -4.23
N THR A 36 -24.80 -11.43 -4.74
CA THR A 36 -23.97 -12.56 -5.18
C THR A 36 -23.90 -12.58 -6.70
N ILE A 37 -22.69 -12.70 -7.24
CA ILE A 37 -22.47 -12.91 -8.68
C ILE A 37 -21.62 -14.15 -8.90
N LYS A 38 -21.75 -14.78 -10.06
CA LYS A 38 -20.84 -15.83 -10.53
C LYS A 38 -19.94 -15.25 -11.62
N VAL A 39 -18.63 -15.19 -11.39
CA VAL A 39 -17.69 -14.50 -12.29
C VAL A 39 -17.70 -15.13 -13.67
N SER A 40 -17.71 -16.46 -13.76
CA SER A 40 -17.76 -17.17 -15.04
C SER A 40 -19.01 -16.91 -15.89
N SER A 41 -20.03 -16.24 -15.34
CA SER A 41 -21.28 -15.90 -16.04
C SER A 41 -21.30 -14.48 -16.60
N LEU A 42 -20.31 -13.64 -16.26
CA LEU A 42 -20.22 -12.27 -16.73
C LEU A 42 -19.79 -12.20 -18.20
N GLU A 43 -20.15 -11.10 -18.87
CA GLU A 43 -19.74 -10.83 -20.25
C GLU A 43 -18.22 -10.69 -20.37
N GLN A 44 -17.63 -11.38 -21.35
CA GLN A 44 -16.20 -11.32 -21.63
C GLN A 44 -15.86 -10.28 -22.69
N VAL A 45 -14.65 -9.71 -22.60
CA VAL A 45 -14.16 -8.72 -23.57
C VAL A 45 -12.82 -9.14 -24.19
N ASN A 46 -12.61 -8.76 -25.45
CA ASN A 46 -11.33 -8.94 -26.14
C ASN A 46 -10.44 -7.70 -25.93
N PRO A 47 -9.18 -7.81 -25.45
CA PRO A 47 -8.42 -6.65 -24.95
C PRO A 47 -7.76 -5.75 -26.00
N GLU A 48 -7.89 -6.02 -27.30
CA GLU A 48 -6.98 -5.39 -28.27
C GLU A 48 -7.60 -4.22 -29.02
N SER A 49 -7.30 -2.98 -28.61
CA SER A 49 -7.19 -1.79 -29.47
C SER A 49 -6.64 -0.59 -28.68
N PRO A 50 -5.44 -0.06 -28.99
CA PRO A 50 -4.93 1.13 -28.33
C PRO A 50 -5.38 2.43 -29.05
N PRO A 51 -6.00 3.39 -28.34
CA PRO A 51 -6.09 4.80 -28.76
C PRO A 51 -4.93 5.63 -28.15
N PRO A 52 -4.76 6.92 -28.49
CA PRO A 52 -3.50 7.63 -28.26
C PRO A 52 -3.20 7.89 -26.77
N PHE A 53 -1.90 7.89 -26.45
CA PHE A 53 -1.32 8.23 -25.16
C PHE A 53 -1.87 9.56 -24.61
N LYS A 54 -2.21 9.60 -23.32
CA LYS A 54 -2.67 10.82 -22.62
C LYS A 54 -1.89 11.04 -21.32
N VAL A 55 -1.79 12.31 -20.92
CA VAL A 55 -0.91 12.81 -19.85
C VAL A 55 -1.73 13.15 -18.58
N PRO A 56 -1.28 12.80 -17.37
CA PRO A 56 -1.96 13.11 -16.10
C PRO A 56 -2.14 14.62 -15.81
N ASN A 57 -2.94 14.94 -14.79
CA ASN A 57 -3.21 16.33 -14.37
C ASN A 57 -1.92 17.06 -14.00
N LYS A 58 -1.63 18.15 -14.73
CA LYS A 58 -0.35 18.84 -14.64
C LYS A 58 -0.07 19.54 -13.30
N ASN A 59 -1.12 19.84 -12.54
CA ASN A 59 -1.04 20.69 -11.34
C ASN A 59 -1.04 19.90 -10.02
N TRP A 60 -1.09 18.56 -10.07
CA TRP A 60 -1.14 17.75 -8.86
C TRP A 60 0.20 17.77 -8.11
N LYS A 61 0.12 17.84 -6.77
CA LYS A 61 1.26 17.79 -5.84
C LYS A 61 0.84 16.98 -4.61
N PRO A 62 1.71 16.12 -4.06
CA PRO A 62 1.41 15.48 -2.78
C PRO A 62 1.37 16.53 -1.67
N PRO A 63 0.56 16.32 -0.61
CA PRO A 63 0.56 17.22 0.54
C PRO A 63 1.88 17.10 1.31
N LEU A 64 2.40 18.23 1.76
CA LEU A 64 3.55 18.25 2.65
C LEU A 64 3.12 17.82 4.06
N LEU A 65 3.52 16.62 4.46
CA LEU A 65 3.26 16.10 5.80
C LEU A 65 4.33 16.62 6.75
N LYS A 66 3.97 17.42 7.74
CA LYS A 66 4.95 17.87 8.75
C LYS A 66 5.27 16.73 9.71
N VAL A 67 6.52 16.66 10.13
CA VAL A 67 6.98 15.77 11.20
C VAL A 67 7.18 16.62 12.44
N ASN A 68 6.51 16.25 13.52
CA ASN A 68 6.70 16.84 14.83
C ASN A 68 7.69 15.98 15.62
N ASP A 69 8.77 16.59 16.12
CA ASP A 69 9.84 15.86 16.82
C ASP A 69 9.34 15.10 18.06
N THR A 70 8.26 15.56 18.69
CA THR A 70 7.67 14.87 19.86
C THR A 70 6.91 13.59 19.50
N GLU A 71 6.60 13.37 18.22
CA GLU A 71 5.88 12.19 17.70
C GLU A 71 6.83 11.17 17.06
N VAL A 72 8.14 11.41 17.09
CA VAL A 72 9.13 10.49 16.53
C VAL A 72 9.41 9.37 17.52
N ILE A 73 8.94 8.16 17.21
CA ILE A 73 9.10 6.97 18.04
C ILE A 73 10.43 6.25 17.80
N TYR A 74 11.03 6.46 16.62
CA TYR A 74 12.35 5.94 16.30
C TYR A 74 13.07 6.87 15.34
N ARG A 75 14.34 7.16 15.63
CA ARG A 75 15.23 7.91 14.76
C ARG A 75 16.57 7.20 14.71
N GLU A 76 16.94 6.72 13.53
CA GLU A 76 18.25 6.11 13.35
C GLU A 76 19.35 7.18 13.50
N PRO A 77 20.43 6.93 14.28
CA PRO A 77 21.51 7.90 14.43
C PRO A 77 22.14 8.27 13.08
N GLN A 78 22.54 9.54 12.92
CA GLN A 78 23.35 9.95 11.77
C GLN A 78 24.66 9.16 11.74
N GLY A 79 25.04 8.67 10.56
CA GLY A 79 26.23 7.87 10.35
C GLY A 79 26.44 7.58 8.87
N PHE A 80 27.50 6.84 8.53
CA PHE A 80 27.70 6.39 7.15
C PHE A 80 26.51 5.56 6.67
N ARG A 81 26.14 5.77 5.40
CA ARG A 81 25.09 5.03 4.72
C ARG A 81 25.29 3.53 4.92
N LYS A 82 24.25 2.82 5.39
CA LYS A 82 24.33 1.37 5.67
C LYS A 82 24.20 0.48 4.42
N THR A 83 24.40 1.03 3.22
CA THR A 83 24.52 0.23 2.00
C THR A 83 25.93 -0.37 1.96
N ASN A 84 26.08 -1.57 2.53
CA ASN A 84 27.36 -2.25 2.55
C ASN A 84 27.75 -2.64 1.11
N VAL A 85 28.71 -1.91 0.54
CA VAL A 85 29.43 -2.32 -0.67
C VAL A 85 30.31 -3.52 -0.31
N GLY A 86 30.05 -4.69 -0.91
CA GLY A 86 30.87 -5.91 -0.72
C GLY A 86 30.24 -7.04 0.10
N THR A 87 28.91 -7.07 0.23
CA THR A 87 28.18 -8.10 0.99
C THR A 87 28.07 -9.43 0.26
N VAL A 88 27.99 -10.52 1.03
CA VAL A 88 27.52 -11.80 0.52
C VAL A 88 26.02 -11.61 0.25
N ARG A 89 25.66 -11.66 -1.03
CA ARG A 89 24.28 -11.69 -1.47
C ARG A 89 24.12 -12.77 -2.52
N GLU A 90 23.04 -13.52 -2.42
CA GLU A 90 22.65 -14.36 -3.54
C GLU A 90 22.31 -13.51 -4.74
N GLN A 91 22.72 -13.97 -5.92
CA GLN A 91 22.18 -13.40 -7.15
C GLN A 91 20.70 -13.76 -7.20
N SER A 92 19.85 -12.79 -7.54
CA SER A 92 18.44 -13.08 -7.73
C SER A 92 18.26 -14.22 -8.73
N PRO A 93 17.54 -15.29 -8.36
CA PRO A 93 17.41 -16.47 -9.20
C PRO A 93 16.66 -16.09 -10.49
N ALA A 94 16.91 -16.79 -11.60
CA ALA A 94 16.10 -16.63 -12.81
C ALA A 94 14.66 -17.12 -12.57
N PRO A 95 13.64 -16.57 -13.25
CA PRO A 95 12.28 -17.02 -13.05
C PRO A 95 12.08 -18.39 -13.72
N ASP A 96 11.42 -19.32 -13.05
CA ASP A 96 11.12 -20.65 -13.61
C ASP A 96 10.21 -20.55 -14.85
N THR A 97 9.32 -19.57 -14.88
CA THR A 97 8.42 -19.28 -15.98
C THR A 97 8.19 -17.78 -16.13
N THR A 98 7.90 -17.35 -17.35
CA THR A 98 7.46 -15.98 -17.65
C THR A 98 6.16 -16.07 -18.43
N ILE A 99 5.12 -15.46 -17.89
CA ILE A 99 3.78 -15.46 -18.46
C ILE A 99 3.37 -14.03 -18.81
N ARG A 100 2.65 -13.86 -19.91
CA ARG A 100 2.09 -12.56 -20.28
C ARG A 100 0.85 -12.30 -19.42
N GLY A 101 0.87 -11.24 -18.63
CA GLY A 101 -0.27 -10.80 -17.83
C GLY A 101 -1.40 -10.16 -18.65
N LEU A 102 -2.06 -9.17 -18.07
CA LEU A 102 -3.09 -8.37 -18.75
C LEU A 102 -2.48 -7.08 -19.31
N GLY A 103 -2.56 -6.90 -20.62
CA GLY A 103 -2.16 -5.65 -21.27
C GLY A 103 -3.25 -4.59 -21.13
N ASP A 104 -2.85 -3.35 -20.88
CA ASP A 104 -3.78 -2.22 -20.82
C ASP A 104 -4.19 -1.79 -22.24
N PRO A 105 -5.51 -1.68 -22.54
CA PRO A 105 -5.98 -1.15 -23.82
C PRO A 105 -5.79 0.37 -23.98
N GLY A 106 -5.29 1.10 -22.97
CA GLY A 106 -4.93 2.52 -23.09
C GLY A 106 -6.11 3.49 -23.16
N ASN A 107 -7.32 3.05 -22.78
CA ASN A 107 -8.54 3.86 -22.85
C ASN A 107 -8.98 4.46 -21.50
N ILE A 108 -8.36 4.07 -20.38
CA ILE A 108 -8.56 4.65 -19.04
C ILE A 108 -7.21 4.97 -18.42
N ILE A 109 -7.11 6.07 -17.67
CA ILE A 109 -5.88 6.52 -17.02
C ILE A 109 -6.17 6.88 -15.55
N PRO A 110 -5.31 6.45 -14.60
CA PRO A 110 -4.17 5.55 -14.80
C PRO A 110 -4.63 4.11 -15.13
N PRO A 111 -3.71 3.20 -15.50
CA PRO A 111 -4.05 1.78 -15.62
C PRO A 111 -4.29 1.11 -14.25
N ASP A 112 -3.61 1.60 -13.20
CA ASP A 112 -3.67 1.11 -11.81
C ASP A 112 -3.58 -0.41 -11.69
N VAL A 113 -2.50 -0.95 -12.26
CA VAL A 113 -2.24 -2.39 -12.29
C VAL A 113 -2.10 -2.94 -10.87
N ASN A 114 -2.82 -4.01 -10.58
CA ASN A 114 -2.64 -4.81 -9.37
C ASN A 114 -2.81 -6.29 -9.71
N GLY A 115 -2.32 -7.18 -8.85
CA GLY A 115 -2.45 -8.61 -9.08
C GLY A 115 -2.18 -9.44 -7.83
N ALA A 116 -2.79 -10.62 -7.78
CA ALA A 116 -2.61 -11.59 -6.72
C ALA A 116 -2.47 -13.02 -7.26
N ALA A 117 -1.75 -13.84 -6.52
CA ALA A 117 -1.53 -15.24 -6.82
C ALA A 117 -2.23 -16.13 -5.77
N GLY A 118 -3.21 -16.91 -6.21
CA GLY A 118 -3.80 -18.00 -5.43
C GLY A 118 -3.07 -19.32 -5.69
N PRO A 119 -3.60 -20.47 -5.25
CA PRO A 119 -2.97 -21.78 -5.48
C PRO A 119 -2.95 -22.15 -6.97
N ASP A 120 -4.10 -22.03 -7.63
CA ASP A 120 -4.29 -22.50 -9.01
C ASP A 120 -4.43 -21.37 -10.04
N HIS A 121 -4.67 -20.15 -9.56
CA HIS A 121 -5.01 -19.01 -10.41
C HIS A 121 -4.14 -17.79 -10.14
N LEU A 122 -4.09 -16.91 -11.14
CA LEU A 122 -3.59 -15.56 -11.06
C LEU A 122 -4.74 -14.63 -11.44
N MET A 123 -4.89 -13.54 -10.68
CA MET A 123 -5.88 -12.51 -10.98
C MET A 123 -5.16 -11.18 -11.13
N ILE A 124 -5.31 -10.54 -12.30
CA ILE A 124 -4.74 -9.23 -12.63
C ILE A 124 -5.89 -8.26 -12.83
N THR A 125 -5.75 -7.06 -12.29
CA THR A 125 -6.76 -6.01 -12.36
C THR A 125 -6.15 -4.70 -12.82
N LEU A 126 -6.87 -4.00 -13.68
CA LEU A 126 -6.65 -2.63 -14.10
C LEU A 126 -7.95 -1.85 -13.98
N ASN A 127 -7.87 -0.53 -14.06
CA ASN A 127 -9.05 0.33 -14.21
C ASN A 127 -9.93 -0.07 -15.40
N THR A 128 -9.32 -0.67 -16.43
CA THR A 128 -9.99 -1.14 -17.63
C THR A 128 -10.64 -2.51 -17.44
N GLN A 129 -9.89 -3.48 -16.92
CA GLN A 129 -10.20 -4.90 -17.06
C GLN A 129 -9.72 -5.74 -15.89
N VAL A 130 -10.38 -6.89 -15.73
CA VAL A 130 -10.02 -7.96 -14.80
C VAL A 130 -9.73 -9.21 -15.62
N ARG A 131 -8.59 -9.86 -15.36
CA ARG A 131 -8.18 -11.12 -15.99
C ARG A 131 -7.90 -12.19 -14.94
N ILE A 132 -8.39 -13.40 -15.21
CA ILE A 132 -8.06 -14.62 -14.48
C ILE A 132 -7.29 -15.56 -15.41
N GLN A 133 -6.14 -16.02 -14.95
CA GLN A 133 -5.27 -16.99 -15.62
C GLN A 133 -5.04 -18.21 -14.74
N ASP A 134 -4.68 -19.33 -15.33
CA ASP A 134 -4.03 -20.42 -14.61
C ASP A 134 -2.53 -20.12 -14.35
N LYS A 135 -1.85 -20.99 -13.60
CA LYS A 135 -0.41 -20.87 -13.32
C LYS A 135 0.50 -21.11 -14.53
N GLN A 136 -0.05 -21.62 -15.63
CA GLN A 136 0.67 -21.80 -16.89
C GLN A 136 0.54 -20.57 -17.80
N GLY A 137 -0.29 -19.59 -17.43
CA GLY A 137 -0.51 -18.36 -18.18
C GLY A 137 -1.65 -18.45 -19.20
N ASN A 138 -2.45 -19.52 -19.20
CA ASN A 138 -3.63 -19.58 -20.06
C ASN A 138 -4.70 -18.61 -19.53
N ASN A 139 -5.27 -17.81 -20.43
CA ASN A 139 -6.38 -16.92 -20.10
C ASN A 139 -7.66 -17.73 -19.92
N LEU A 140 -8.17 -17.78 -18.68
CA LEU A 140 -9.42 -18.46 -18.37
C LEU A 140 -10.62 -17.51 -18.49
N PHE A 141 -10.42 -16.24 -18.12
CA PHE A 141 -11.49 -15.25 -18.12
C PHE A 141 -10.95 -13.82 -18.25
N THR A 142 -11.65 -12.95 -18.97
CA THR A 142 -11.39 -11.50 -19.01
C THR A 142 -12.69 -10.73 -19.14
N THR A 143 -12.93 -9.77 -18.24
CA THR A 143 -14.09 -8.86 -18.27
C THR A 143 -13.65 -7.43 -18.00
N THR A 144 -14.53 -6.43 -18.18
CA THR A 144 -14.22 -5.05 -17.78
C THR A 144 -14.32 -4.90 -16.26
N LEU A 145 -13.60 -3.94 -15.67
CA LEU A 145 -13.71 -3.70 -14.23
C LEU A 145 -15.15 -3.37 -13.83
N GLY A 146 -15.86 -2.57 -14.65
CA GLY A 146 -17.26 -2.25 -14.38
C GLY A 146 -18.20 -3.45 -14.47
N ASN A 147 -18.00 -4.36 -15.42
CA ASN A 147 -18.82 -5.56 -15.56
C ASN A 147 -18.64 -6.51 -14.38
N PHE A 148 -17.42 -6.59 -13.81
CA PHE A 148 -17.18 -7.34 -12.57
C PHE A 148 -18.08 -6.87 -11.43
N TRP A 149 -18.37 -5.56 -11.37
CA TRP A 149 -19.23 -4.96 -10.35
C TRP A 149 -20.67 -4.71 -10.80
N SER A 150 -21.11 -5.25 -11.94
CA SER A 150 -22.39 -4.91 -12.59
C SER A 150 -23.63 -5.02 -11.68
N SER A 151 -23.60 -5.85 -10.64
CA SER A 151 -24.67 -5.99 -9.66
C SER A 151 -24.79 -4.82 -8.67
N LEU A 152 -23.80 -3.93 -8.60
CA LEU A 152 -23.72 -2.83 -7.63
C LEU A 152 -24.03 -1.47 -8.28
N PRO A 153 -24.60 -0.51 -7.52
CA PRO A 153 -24.89 0.82 -8.03
C PRO A 153 -23.62 1.64 -8.28
N GLY A 154 -23.45 2.18 -9.49
CA GLY A 154 -22.27 2.98 -9.86
C GLY A 154 -21.15 2.19 -10.56
N SER A 155 -21.39 0.91 -10.85
CA SER A 155 -20.42 0.00 -11.48
C SER A 155 -19.81 0.48 -12.81
N GLY A 156 -20.45 1.40 -13.53
CA GLY A 156 -19.89 1.99 -14.76
C GLY A 156 -18.75 2.99 -14.56
N ALA A 157 -18.40 3.35 -13.31
CA ALA A 157 -17.39 4.35 -12.99
C ALA A 157 -16.40 3.84 -11.92
N THR A 158 -16.00 2.57 -12.01
CA THR A 158 -15.05 1.92 -11.10
C THR A 158 -13.60 2.19 -11.47
N PHE A 159 -12.72 2.29 -10.46
CA PHE A 159 -11.30 2.55 -10.63
C PHE A 159 -10.50 2.13 -9.36
N ASP A 160 -9.19 2.21 -9.44
CA ASP A 160 -8.18 1.83 -8.46
C ASP A 160 -8.36 0.43 -7.86
N PRO A 161 -8.40 -0.65 -8.67
CA PRO A 161 -8.57 -1.98 -8.12
C PRO A 161 -7.37 -2.39 -7.24
N LYS A 162 -7.67 -3.03 -6.10
CA LYS A 162 -6.68 -3.75 -5.28
C LYS A 162 -7.19 -5.16 -5.01
N ILE A 163 -6.39 -6.16 -5.38
CA ILE A 163 -6.72 -7.58 -5.23
C ILE A 163 -5.73 -8.25 -4.28
N LEU A 164 -6.24 -9.05 -3.34
CA LEU A 164 -5.44 -9.92 -2.47
C LEU A 164 -5.99 -11.35 -2.51
N TYR A 165 -5.12 -12.30 -2.19
CA TYR A 165 -5.52 -13.67 -1.84
C TYR A 165 -5.15 -13.94 -0.39
N ASP A 166 -6.13 -14.34 0.43
CA ASP A 166 -5.91 -14.81 1.81
C ASP A 166 -5.64 -16.32 1.78
N PRO A 167 -4.39 -16.77 2.03
CA PRO A 167 -4.05 -18.18 1.97
C PRO A 167 -4.59 -19.02 3.13
N TYR A 168 -5.06 -18.39 4.22
CA TYR A 168 -5.63 -19.09 5.37
C TYR A 168 -7.16 -19.16 5.25
N GLY A 169 -7.77 -18.10 4.74
CA GLY A 169 -9.20 -18.06 4.44
C GLY A 169 -9.57 -18.80 3.15
N HIS A 170 -8.60 -18.96 2.25
CA HIS A 170 -8.80 -19.42 0.88
C HIS A 170 -9.82 -18.57 0.12
N ARG A 171 -9.59 -17.24 0.13
CA ARG A 171 -10.51 -16.24 -0.40
C ARG A 171 -9.73 -15.20 -1.20
N TRP A 172 -10.31 -14.79 -2.32
CA TRP A 172 -9.90 -13.61 -3.05
C TRP A 172 -10.66 -12.41 -2.51
N ILE A 173 -9.98 -11.28 -2.30
CA ILE A 173 -10.59 -10.03 -1.83
C ILE A 173 -10.24 -8.94 -2.84
N LEU A 174 -11.26 -8.42 -3.52
CA LEU A 174 -11.13 -7.30 -4.46
C LEU A 174 -11.82 -6.05 -3.88
N VAL A 175 -11.16 -4.90 -3.98
CA VAL A 175 -11.77 -3.60 -3.71
C VAL A 175 -11.56 -2.64 -4.86
N THR A 176 -12.51 -1.73 -5.06
CA THR A 176 -12.40 -0.60 -6.00
C THR A 176 -13.06 0.64 -5.43
N ALA A 177 -12.55 1.81 -5.78
CA ALA A 177 -13.34 3.02 -5.68
C ALA A 177 -14.36 3.08 -6.84
N SER A 178 -15.45 3.82 -6.65
CA SER A 178 -16.47 4.03 -7.68
C SER A 178 -17.04 5.43 -7.59
N GLY A 179 -17.13 6.11 -8.74
CA GLY A 179 -17.65 7.48 -8.84
C GLY A 179 -16.62 8.53 -8.46
N SER A 180 -16.17 9.32 -9.42
CA SER A 180 -15.05 10.26 -9.29
C SER A 180 -15.44 11.66 -8.80
N ASN A 181 -16.41 11.75 -7.88
CA ASN A 181 -16.80 13.02 -7.23
C ASN A 181 -17.51 12.76 -5.89
N PRO A 182 -17.59 13.78 -5.00
CA PRO A 182 -18.13 13.61 -3.65
C PRO A 182 -19.57 13.07 -3.56
N VAL A 183 -20.41 13.27 -4.58
CA VAL A 183 -21.84 12.93 -4.53
C VAL A 183 -22.11 11.47 -4.87
N VAL A 184 -21.24 10.83 -5.65
CA VAL A 184 -21.44 9.45 -6.10
C VAL A 184 -20.37 8.49 -5.60
N SER A 185 -19.43 8.99 -4.79
CA SER A 185 -18.28 8.28 -4.24
C SER A 185 -18.68 7.06 -3.42
N LYS A 186 -18.12 5.91 -3.79
CA LYS A 186 -18.35 4.62 -3.13
C LYS A 186 -17.06 3.83 -3.02
N LEU A 187 -17.04 2.93 -2.04
CA LEU A 187 -16.09 1.84 -1.94
C LEU A 187 -16.83 0.54 -2.21
N PHE A 188 -16.33 -0.28 -3.14
CA PHE A 188 -16.80 -1.65 -3.35
C PHE A 188 -15.83 -2.64 -2.71
N ILE A 189 -16.40 -3.71 -2.15
CA ILE A 189 -15.65 -4.85 -1.62
C ILE A 189 -16.32 -6.14 -2.08
N GLY A 190 -15.50 -7.04 -2.58
CA GLY A 190 -15.90 -8.33 -3.11
C GLY A 190 -15.04 -9.41 -2.50
N VAL A 191 -15.66 -10.49 -2.04
CA VAL A 191 -14.95 -11.66 -1.52
C VAL A 191 -15.44 -12.90 -2.25
N SER A 192 -14.54 -13.69 -2.82
CA SER A 192 -14.92 -14.97 -3.46
C SER A 192 -15.53 -15.93 -2.42
N ALA A 193 -16.44 -16.79 -2.81
CA ALA A 193 -17.02 -17.79 -1.90
C ALA A 193 -16.07 -18.96 -1.61
N THR A 194 -15.10 -19.19 -2.50
CA THR A 194 -14.18 -20.33 -2.49
C THR A 194 -12.78 -19.90 -2.98
N PRO A 195 -11.74 -20.77 -2.96
CA PRO A 195 -10.45 -20.45 -3.57
C PRO A 195 -10.49 -20.30 -5.10
N ASP A 196 -11.59 -20.66 -5.77
CA ASP A 196 -11.78 -20.45 -7.21
C ASP A 196 -12.31 -19.03 -7.50
N PRO A 197 -11.52 -18.14 -8.14
CA PRO A 197 -11.96 -16.79 -8.46
C PRO A 197 -13.00 -16.74 -9.60
N LEU A 198 -13.21 -17.83 -10.35
CA LEU A 198 -14.25 -17.93 -11.40
C LEU A 198 -15.64 -18.21 -10.82
N GLY A 199 -15.71 -18.61 -9.55
CA GLY A 199 -16.93 -19.00 -8.86
C GLY A 199 -17.78 -17.82 -8.39
N ASP A 200 -18.54 -18.07 -7.32
CA ASP A 200 -19.41 -17.07 -6.71
C ASP A 200 -18.61 -16.06 -5.88
N TRP A 201 -19.08 -14.81 -5.83
CA TRP A 201 -18.51 -13.73 -5.04
C TRP A 201 -19.61 -13.01 -4.26
N ASN A 202 -19.31 -12.68 -3.01
CA ASN A 202 -20.12 -11.84 -2.14
C ASN A 202 -19.68 -10.38 -2.33
N MET A 203 -20.58 -9.55 -2.87
CA MET A 203 -20.31 -8.17 -3.26
C MET A 203 -21.06 -7.19 -2.36
N TYR A 204 -20.36 -6.17 -1.89
CA TYR A 204 -20.89 -5.13 -1.01
C TYR A 204 -20.42 -3.74 -1.47
N TRP A 205 -21.14 -2.72 -1.04
CA TRP A 205 -20.72 -1.34 -1.22
C TRP A 205 -20.93 -0.48 0.03
N ILE A 206 -20.16 0.60 0.09
CA ILE A 206 -20.14 1.57 1.18
C ILE A 206 -20.26 2.97 0.59
N ASP A 207 -21.15 3.78 1.17
CA ASP A 207 -21.10 5.23 1.01
C ASP A 207 -19.92 5.78 1.84
N THR A 208 -18.93 6.32 1.14
CA THR A 208 -17.65 6.73 1.76
C THR A 208 -17.75 8.05 2.51
N ASP A 209 -18.77 8.85 2.23
CA ASP A 209 -19.05 10.13 2.89
C ASP A 209 -20.53 10.47 2.79
N ASP A 210 -21.29 10.20 3.85
CA ASP A 210 -22.73 10.44 3.91
C ASP A 210 -23.13 11.92 3.77
N GLN A 211 -22.16 12.84 3.89
CA GLN A 211 -22.36 14.28 3.69
C GLN A 211 -22.09 14.74 2.26
N ASN A 212 -21.57 13.86 1.39
CA ASN A 212 -21.20 14.15 0.01
C ASN A 212 -20.24 15.34 -0.14
N LYS A 213 -19.30 15.51 0.81
CA LYS A 213 -18.32 16.61 0.83
C LYS A 213 -16.96 16.21 0.30
N SER A 214 -16.64 14.92 0.38
CA SER A 214 -15.34 14.37 0.04
C SER A 214 -15.46 13.15 -0.87
N TRP A 215 -14.56 13.07 -1.84
CA TRP A 215 -14.41 11.96 -2.76
C TRP A 215 -13.35 10.98 -2.25
N PHE A 216 -13.66 9.69 -2.27
CA PHE A 216 -12.76 8.59 -1.89
C PHE A 216 -11.95 8.11 -3.10
N ASP A 217 -10.64 8.12 -2.96
CA ASP A 217 -9.70 7.83 -4.03
C ASP A 217 -8.49 7.03 -3.52
N TYR A 218 -7.88 6.26 -4.40
CA TYR A 218 -6.65 5.51 -4.15
C TYR A 218 -6.72 4.59 -2.91
N PRO A 219 -7.59 3.57 -2.92
CA PRO A 219 -7.68 2.60 -1.84
C PRO A 219 -6.37 1.82 -1.65
N SER A 220 -6.09 1.45 -0.39
CA SER A 220 -5.13 0.39 -0.04
C SER A 220 -5.81 -0.65 0.84
N ILE A 221 -5.37 -1.90 0.76
CA ILE A 221 -6.03 -3.02 1.43
C ILE A 221 -5.03 -3.93 2.15
N GLY A 222 -5.46 -4.47 3.28
CA GLY A 222 -4.79 -5.57 3.97
C GLY A 222 -5.80 -6.40 4.77
N PHE A 223 -5.32 -7.45 5.43
CA PHE A 223 -6.14 -8.25 6.34
C PHE A 223 -5.30 -8.82 7.49
N ASN A 224 -5.98 -9.18 8.58
CA ASN A 224 -5.47 -10.12 9.58
C ASN A 224 -6.52 -11.21 9.86
N LYS A 225 -6.42 -11.91 11.00
CA LYS A 225 -7.40 -12.96 11.34
C LYS A 225 -8.81 -12.42 11.64
N LYS A 226 -8.94 -11.16 12.08
CA LYS A 226 -10.21 -10.52 12.48
C LYS A 226 -10.80 -9.65 11.39
N TRP A 227 -9.95 -8.90 10.68
CA TRP A 227 -10.40 -7.80 9.86
C TRP A 227 -9.90 -7.86 8.42
N ILE A 228 -10.75 -7.37 7.52
CA ILE A 228 -10.32 -6.79 6.24
C ILE A 228 -10.25 -5.29 6.46
N THR A 229 -9.13 -4.66 6.15
CA THR A 229 -8.97 -3.21 6.33
C THR A 229 -8.73 -2.56 4.99
N VAL A 230 -9.53 -1.52 4.70
CA VAL A 230 -9.39 -0.69 3.50
C VAL A 230 -9.21 0.75 3.92
N SER A 231 -8.14 1.38 3.49
CA SER A 231 -7.93 2.82 3.63
C SER A 231 -8.19 3.54 2.32
N GLY A 232 -8.32 4.87 2.36
CA GLY A 232 -8.26 5.70 1.16
C GLY A 232 -8.13 7.18 1.46
N ASN A 233 -7.83 7.94 0.41
CA ASN A 233 -7.63 9.38 0.45
C ASN A 233 -8.97 10.10 0.24
N MET A 234 -9.31 11.02 1.13
CA MET A 234 -10.55 11.80 1.05
C MET A 234 -10.25 13.21 0.53
N PHE A 235 -10.74 13.51 -0.67
CA PHE A 235 -10.54 14.78 -1.37
C PHE A 235 -11.82 15.63 -1.35
N GLY A 236 -11.77 16.80 -0.74
CA GLY A 236 -12.92 17.69 -0.58
C GLY A 236 -12.55 19.02 0.07
N GLY A 237 -13.45 19.55 0.90
CA GLY A 237 -13.20 20.79 1.66
C GLY A 237 -12.02 20.67 2.63
N ASP A 238 -11.90 19.52 3.32
CA ASP A 238 -10.77 19.14 4.17
C ASP A 238 -10.08 17.90 3.60
N TYR A 239 -8.75 17.85 3.67
CA TYR A 239 -7.96 16.73 3.18
C TYR A 239 -7.61 15.76 4.31
N TYR A 240 -8.22 14.57 4.33
CA TYR A 240 -8.06 13.56 5.37
C TYR A 240 -8.13 12.15 4.79
N ARG A 241 -7.93 11.14 5.63
CA ARG A 241 -7.85 9.73 5.24
C ARG A 241 -8.87 8.98 6.04
N THR A 242 -9.47 7.99 5.42
CA THR A 242 -10.39 7.10 6.11
C THR A 242 -9.82 5.70 6.14
N VAL A 243 -10.10 4.97 7.22
CA VAL A 243 -9.74 3.57 7.40
C VAL A 243 -11.00 2.82 7.80
N PHE A 244 -11.48 1.97 6.91
CA PHE A 244 -12.59 1.05 7.12
C PHE A 244 -12.04 -0.29 7.62
N VAL A 245 -12.51 -0.74 8.77
CA VAL A 245 -12.13 -2.01 9.40
C VAL A 245 -13.37 -2.90 9.44
N PHE A 246 -13.44 -3.85 8.51
CA PHE A 246 -14.57 -4.75 8.31
C PHE A 246 -14.40 -6.04 9.11
N ASP A 247 -15.49 -6.61 9.62
CA ASP A 247 -15.51 -7.98 10.13
C ASP A 247 -15.22 -8.96 8.99
N LYS A 248 -14.03 -9.58 9.00
CA LYS A 248 -13.60 -10.51 7.95
C LYS A 248 -14.49 -11.74 7.90
N SER A 249 -14.91 -12.24 9.06
CA SER A 249 -15.69 -13.47 9.15
C SER A 249 -17.08 -13.29 8.52
N ALA A 250 -17.73 -12.15 8.78
CA ALA A 250 -19.02 -11.82 8.18
C ALA A 250 -18.93 -11.71 6.65
N ALA A 251 -17.88 -11.06 6.13
CA ALA A 251 -17.65 -10.96 4.69
C ALA A 251 -17.39 -12.33 4.04
N TYR A 252 -16.63 -13.20 4.70
CA TYR A 252 -16.29 -14.53 4.20
C TYR A 252 -17.46 -15.51 4.22
N ASN A 253 -18.33 -15.39 5.22
CA ASN A 253 -19.57 -16.16 5.34
C ASN A 253 -20.66 -15.66 4.38
N GLY A 254 -20.47 -14.50 3.76
CA GLY A 254 -21.44 -13.92 2.86
C GLY A 254 -22.69 -13.45 3.60
N GLU A 255 -22.53 -12.86 4.78
CA GLU A 255 -23.65 -12.25 5.52
C GLU A 255 -24.32 -11.15 4.68
N GLU A 256 -25.60 -10.90 4.90
CA GLU A 256 -26.39 -9.92 4.13
C GLU A 256 -25.79 -8.51 4.22
N THR A 257 -25.23 -8.16 5.37
CA THR A 257 -24.43 -6.94 5.56
C THR A 257 -23.20 -7.25 6.40
N VAL A 258 -22.11 -6.53 6.17
CA VAL A 258 -20.85 -6.69 6.91
C VAL A 258 -20.69 -5.52 7.89
N PRO A 259 -20.57 -5.78 9.20
CA PRO A 259 -20.23 -4.74 10.16
C PRO A 259 -18.84 -4.15 9.88
N TYR A 260 -18.71 -2.83 10.02
CA TYR A 260 -17.40 -2.18 9.97
C TYR A 260 -17.32 -0.97 10.89
N THR A 261 -16.10 -0.61 11.26
CA THR A 261 -15.79 0.66 11.93
C THR A 261 -14.99 1.54 10.98
N ARG A 262 -15.42 2.79 10.82
CA ARG A 262 -14.74 3.81 10.02
C ARG A 262 -13.98 4.76 10.92
N PHE A 263 -12.69 4.89 10.71
CA PHE A 263 -11.83 5.90 11.32
C PHE A 263 -11.51 7.01 10.32
N ALA A 264 -11.14 8.19 10.83
CA ALA A 264 -10.69 9.32 10.02
C ALA A 264 -9.47 10.00 10.66
N THR A 265 -8.46 10.36 9.86
CA THR A 265 -7.24 11.00 10.36
C THR A 265 -6.60 11.96 9.35
N GLY A 266 -5.94 13.00 9.86
CA GLY A 266 -5.11 13.92 9.07
C GLY A 266 -3.63 13.53 9.01
N GLU A 267 -3.22 12.48 9.74
CA GLU A 267 -1.82 12.25 10.10
C GLU A 267 -0.89 11.83 8.95
N ALA A 268 -1.36 11.12 7.91
CA ALA A 268 -0.46 10.59 6.87
C ALA A 268 -1.16 10.39 5.53
N PHE A 269 -0.51 10.58 4.36
CA PHE A 269 -1.14 10.65 3.01
C PHE A 269 -1.87 9.36 2.62
N THR A 270 -1.18 8.40 1.99
CA THR A 270 -1.76 7.08 1.73
C THR A 270 -1.36 6.13 2.87
N ILE A 271 -2.34 5.65 3.64
CA ILE A 271 -2.13 4.68 4.73
C ILE A 271 -2.24 3.28 4.13
N VAL A 272 -1.26 2.42 4.31
CA VAL A 272 -1.27 1.05 3.76
C VAL A 272 -1.42 0.05 4.89
N PRO A 273 -2.58 -0.63 5.01
CA PRO A 273 -2.76 -1.72 5.96
C PRO A 273 -1.90 -2.93 5.59
N SER A 274 -1.39 -3.63 6.60
CA SER A 274 -0.55 -4.81 6.39
C SER A 274 -1.33 -6.03 5.88
N VAL A 275 -0.74 -6.78 4.96
CA VAL A 275 -1.14 -8.18 4.70
C VAL A 275 -0.50 -9.05 5.76
N THR A 276 -1.31 -9.61 6.66
CA THR A 276 -0.82 -10.32 7.85
C THR A 276 -0.76 -11.83 7.60
N TYR A 277 0.45 -12.38 7.58
CA TYR A 277 0.69 -13.83 7.48
C TYR A 277 0.86 -14.52 8.84
N ASP A 278 0.95 -13.75 9.93
CA ASP A 278 0.93 -14.31 11.28
C ASP A 278 -0.51 -14.61 11.69
N SER A 279 -0.93 -15.86 11.55
CA SER A 279 -2.33 -16.29 11.74
C SER A 279 -2.87 -16.08 13.17
N THR A 280 -1.99 -15.89 14.14
CA THR A 280 -2.34 -15.63 15.54
C THR A 280 -2.36 -14.14 15.90
N ALA A 281 -1.88 -13.25 15.02
CA ALA A 281 -1.77 -11.83 15.30
C ALA A 281 -3.14 -11.22 15.64
N GLU A 282 -3.21 -10.58 16.81
CA GLU A 282 -4.41 -9.88 17.27
C GLU A 282 -4.49 -8.47 16.68
N ASP A 283 -3.36 -7.80 16.59
CA ASP A 283 -3.29 -6.47 16.01
C ASP A 283 -3.08 -6.55 14.51
N MET A 284 -3.36 -5.42 13.86
CA MET A 284 -2.97 -5.16 12.48
C MET A 284 -2.23 -3.83 12.47
N TYR A 285 -1.20 -3.70 11.65
CA TYR A 285 -0.44 -2.46 11.54
C TYR A 285 -0.64 -1.82 10.17
N CYS A 286 -0.49 -0.50 10.12
CA CYS A 286 -0.46 0.24 8.87
C CYS A 286 0.79 1.12 8.83
N LEU A 287 1.34 1.33 7.65
CA LEU A 287 2.41 2.31 7.42
C LEU A 287 1.99 3.31 6.35
N ALA A 288 2.58 4.49 6.41
CA ALA A 288 2.40 5.53 5.41
C ALA A 288 3.71 6.30 5.25
N THR A 289 3.93 6.91 4.09
CA THR A 289 5.01 7.91 3.98
C THR A 289 4.68 9.17 4.77
N SER A 290 5.74 9.86 5.19
CA SER A 290 5.69 11.18 5.80
C SER A 290 6.60 12.12 5.01
N ASN A 291 7.19 13.14 5.65
CA ASN A 291 8.18 13.98 4.98
C ASN A 291 9.46 13.20 4.69
N GLY A 292 9.81 13.05 3.42
CA GLY A 292 11.08 12.46 3.02
C GLY A 292 12.31 13.33 3.29
N ASN A 293 12.15 14.65 3.50
CA ASN A 293 13.23 15.61 3.57
C ASN A 293 12.98 16.66 4.67
N SER A 294 13.11 16.26 5.93
CA SER A 294 12.98 17.13 7.09
C SER A 294 14.17 17.01 8.03
N GLY A 295 14.90 18.10 8.23
CA GLY A 295 16.05 18.13 9.16
C GLY A 295 17.19 17.17 8.80
N GLY A 296 17.33 16.80 7.52
CA GLY A 296 18.31 15.81 7.05
C GLY A 296 17.86 14.36 7.21
N TYR A 297 16.57 14.12 7.44
CA TYR A 297 15.97 12.80 7.57
C TYR A 297 14.79 12.61 6.61
N GLY A 298 14.56 11.36 6.23
CA GLY A 298 13.30 10.91 5.64
C GLY A 298 12.49 10.07 6.61
N TYR A 299 11.17 10.26 6.59
CA TYR A 299 10.26 9.70 7.58
C TYR A 299 9.13 8.88 6.96
N ILE A 300 8.76 7.82 7.66
CA ILE A 300 7.48 7.11 7.52
C ILE A 300 6.68 7.25 8.81
N LYS A 301 5.36 7.01 8.75
CA LYS A 301 4.45 7.00 9.90
C LYS A 301 3.87 5.60 10.11
N LYS A 302 3.62 5.27 11.37
CA LYS A 302 3.08 3.98 11.78
C LYS A 302 1.77 4.11 12.55
N PHE A 303 0.87 3.20 12.27
CA PHE A 303 -0.43 3.08 12.93
C PHE A 303 -0.67 1.64 13.38
N ARG A 304 -1.57 1.48 14.34
CA ARG A 304 -2.01 0.18 14.86
C ARG A 304 -3.53 0.13 14.91
N ILE A 305 -4.08 -1.01 14.50
CA ILE A 305 -5.47 -1.40 14.73
C ILE A 305 -5.45 -2.53 15.76
N SER A 306 -6.16 -2.34 16.86
CA SER A 306 -6.19 -3.26 18.01
C SER A 306 -7.62 -3.46 18.52
N GLY A 307 -7.80 -4.26 19.57
CA GLY A 307 -9.11 -4.48 20.21
C GLY A 307 -9.88 -5.69 19.65
N GLU A 308 -11.14 -5.79 20.04
CA GLU A 308 -12.05 -6.88 19.65
C GLU A 308 -12.57 -6.68 18.22
N THR A 309 -12.98 -7.76 17.57
CA THR A 309 -13.44 -7.72 16.16
C THR A 309 -14.52 -6.66 15.93
N ASP A 310 -15.46 -6.52 16.87
CA ASP A 310 -16.61 -5.62 16.77
C ASP A 310 -16.42 -4.27 17.48
N ASN A 311 -15.26 -4.07 18.12
CA ASN A 311 -14.86 -2.83 18.76
C ASN A 311 -13.36 -2.55 18.53
N PRO A 312 -12.93 -2.39 17.27
CA PRO A 312 -11.54 -2.08 16.96
C PRO A 312 -11.20 -0.65 17.43
N ALA A 313 -9.93 -0.44 17.76
CA ALA A 313 -9.34 0.88 18.00
C ALA A 313 -8.27 1.16 16.94
N PHE A 314 -8.17 2.42 16.49
CA PHE A 314 -7.13 2.87 15.56
C PHE A 314 -6.26 3.93 16.23
N GLU A 315 -4.95 3.75 16.16
CA GLU A 315 -3.97 4.55 16.88
C GLU A 315 -2.86 5.00 15.94
N TYR A 316 -2.56 6.31 15.96
CA TYR A 316 -1.32 6.83 15.39
C TYR A 316 -0.19 6.67 16.41
N GLN A 317 0.79 5.83 16.06
CA GLN A 317 1.88 5.49 16.98
C GLN A 317 3.05 6.48 16.90
N GLY A 318 3.31 7.04 15.72
CA GLY A 318 4.37 8.03 15.53
C GLY A 318 5.14 7.88 14.22
N ALA A 319 6.18 8.70 14.08
CA ALA A 319 7.07 8.73 12.93
C ALA A 319 8.39 7.95 13.18
N ILE A 320 8.91 7.36 12.10
CA ILE A 320 10.16 6.59 12.06
C ILE A 320 11.09 7.27 11.05
N GLY A 321 12.27 7.71 11.48
CA GLY A 321 13.18 8.51 10.67
C GLY A 321 14.53 7.85 10.38
N VAL A 322 15.05 8.07 9.17
CA VAL A 322 16.39 7.62 8.73
C VAL A 322 17.21 8.80 8.19
N PRO A 323 18.54 8.83 8.42
CA PRO A 323 19.42 9.93 8.02
C PRO A 323 19.83 9.85 6.53
N GLU A 324 18.90 9.42 5.67
CA GLU A 324 19.06 9.29 4.23
C GLU A 324 17.83 9.88 3.55
N PRO A 325 17.70 11.22 3.50
CA PRO A 325 16.49 11.87 3.02
C PRO A 325 16.23 11.58 1.54
N TRP A 326 14.98 11.78 1.15
CA TRP A 326 14.48 11.72 -0.22
C TRP A 326 13.45 12.83 -0.42
N ASP A 327 13.18 13.22 -1.66
CA ASP A 327 11.98 14.01 -1.93
C ASP A 327 10.79 13.08 -2.17
N ASP A 328 9.58 13.54 -1.83
CA ASP A 328 8.36 12.75 -2.05
C ASP A 328 7.80 12.88 -3.47
N TRP A 329 8.37 13.78 -4.28
CA TRP A 329 7.98 14.03 -5.67
C TRP A 329 9.11 14.73 -6.43
N ALA A 330 9.14 14.58 -7.76
CA ALA A 330 10.18 15.18 -8.61
C ALA A 330 9.75 16.40 -9.44
N GLY A 331 8.60 17.00 -9.17
CA GLY A 331 8.10 18.06 -10.06
C GLY A 331 7.36 17.51 -11.29
N GLN A 332 6.91 18.42 -12.16
CA GLN A 332 6.35 18.11 -13.48
C GLN A 332 5.32 16.98 -13.49
N SER A 333 4.47 16.94 -12.46
CA SER A 333 3.37 15.97 -12.34
C SER A 333 3.84 14.52 -12.22
N GLY A 334 5.09 14.27 -11.84
CA GLY A 334 5.69 12.94 -11.82
C GLY A 334 6.23 12.50 -13.18
N ASN A 335 6.18 13.32 -14.23
CA ASN A 335 6.71 12.99 -15.56
C ASN A 335 8.25 12.91 -15.53
N PHE A 336 8.78 11.79 -15.08
CA PHE A 336 10.14 11.72 -14.55
C PHE A 336 10.94 10.55 -15.12
N LEU A 337 10.30 9.40 -15.34
CA LEU A 337 10.96 8.14 -15.65
C LEU A 337 11.33 8.07 -17.15
N PRO A 338 12.59 7.77 -17.50
CA PRO A 338 13.05 7.72 -18.89
C PRO A 338 12.70 6.39 -19.59
N GLN A 339 12.64 6.41 -20.93
CA GLN A 339 12.45 5.22 -21.75
C GLN A 339 13.23 5.33 -23.07
N LEU A 340 13.68 4.19 -23.61
CA LEU A 340 14.32 4.12 -24.93
C LEU A 340 13.33 4.49 -26.04
N GLY A 341 13.82 5.24 -27.04
CA GLY A 341 13.09 5.52 -28.27
C GLY A 341 12.04 6.64 -28.17
N SER A 342 11.94 7.33 -27.02
CA SER A 342 11.05 8.48 -26.84
C SER A 342 11.66 9.52 -25.90
N SER A 343 11.41 10.80 -26.16
CA SER A 343 11.68 11.89 -25.21
C SER A 343 10.57 12.08 -24.17
N GLU A 344 9.40 11.48 -24.42
CA GLU A 344 8.31 11.45 -23.45
C GLU A 344 8.68 10.56 -22.28
N LYS A 345 8.49 11.08 -21.07
CA LYS A 345 8.77 10.35 -19.82
C LYS A 345 7.51 9.61 -19.35
N ILE A 346 7.72 8.68 -18.43
CA ILE A 346 6.64 7.95 -17.75
C ILE A 346 6.43 8.61 -16.38
N ASN A 347 5.15 8.69 -15.98
CA ASN A 347 4.76 9.28 -14.72
C ASN A 347 5.16 8.35 -13.56
N SER A 348 5.97 8.82 -12.60
CA SER A 348 6.35 8.10 -11.37
C SER A 348 5.42 8.35 -10.19
N VAL A 349 4.44 9.24 -10.31
CA VAL A 349 3.54 9.66 -9.23
C VAL A 349 4.32 10.35 -8.10
N ASP A 350 4.34 9.76 -6.91
CA ASP A 350 4.96 10.26 -5.69
C ASP A 350 5.56 9.08 -4.88
N SER A 351 6.17 9.38 -3.74
CA SER A 351 6.86 8.38 -2.91
C SER A 351 5.94 7.50 -2.05
N ARG A 352 4.61 7.56 -2.24
CA ARG A 352 3.64 6.92 -1.33
C ARG A 352 3.98 5.45 -1.04
N MET A 353 3.61 5.02 0.16
CA MET A 353 3.77 3.62 0.55
C MET A 353 2.95 2.72 -0.36
N GLU A 354 3.53 1.63 -0.87
CA GLU A 354 2.86 0.73 -1.81
C GLU A 354 2.37 -0.56 -1.14
N ASN A 355 3.22 -1.20 -0.34
CA ASN A 355 2.92 -2.49 0.27
C ASN A 355 3.47 -2.58 1.69
N VAL A 356 2.71 -3.26 2.56
CA VAL A 356 3.11 -3.62 3.92
C VAL A 356 2.71 -5.09 4.17
N ILE A 357 3.64 -5.89 4.65
CA ILE A 357 3.43 -7.28 5.10
C ILE A 357 3.73 -7.36 6.59
N PHE A 358 2.89 -8.08 7.34
CA PHE A 358 3.20 -8.48 8.70
C PHE A 358 3.48 -9.98 8.75
N ARG A 359 4.71 -10.35 9.10
CA ARG A 359 5.14 -11.75 9.17
C ARG A 359 6.28 -11.92 10.16
N ASN A 360 6.27 -13.01 10.93
CA ASN A 360 7.26 -13.33 11.96
C ASN A 360 7.45 -12.20 12.97
N ASN A 361 6.35 -11.58 13.41
CA ASN A 361 6.32 -10.43 14.31
C ASN A 361 7.11 -9.20 13.79
N LYS A 362 7.23 -9.07 12.47
CA LYS A 362 7.94 -7.99 11.78
C LYS A 362 7.06 -7.36 10.71
N LEU A 363 7.27 -6.06 10.48
CA LEU A 363 6.68 -5.31 9.40
C LEU A 363 7.68 -5.17 8.26
N TRP A 364 7.29 -5.61 7.08
CA TRP A 364 8.05 -5.49 5.85
C TRP A 364 7.34 -4.53 4.92
N ALA A 365 8.01 -3.51 4.43
CA ALA A 365 7.36 -2.50 3.62
C ALA A 365 8.23 -2.00 2.48
N VAL A 366 7.60 -1.52 1.42
CA VAL A 366 8.29 -1.03 0.24
C VAL A 366 7.56 0.15 -0.41
N HIS A 367 8.36 1.06 -0.94
CA HIS A 367 7.93 2.19 -1.76
C HIS A 367 9.11 2.67 -2.60
N HIS A 368 8.85 3.51 -3.60
CA HIS A 368 9.94 4.20 -4.29
C HIS A 368 10.10 5.63 -3.76
N ILE A 369 11.28 6.20 -3.95
CA ILE A 369 11.68 7.49 -3.39
C ILE A 369 12.45 8.30 -4.44
N PHE A 370 12.46 9.63 -4.31
CA PHE A 370 13.15 10.50 -5.25
C PHE A 370 14.48 10.98 -4.69
N VAL A 371 15.56 10.73 -5.42
CA VAL A 371 16.91 11.00 -4.95
C VAL A 371 17.80 11.65 -6.02
N PRO A 372 18.81 12.45 -5.62
CA PRO A 372 19.04 12.95 -4.27
C PRO A 372 17.95 13.94 -3.82
N ALA A 373 17.71 14.02 -2.51
CA ALA A 373 16.76 14.98 -1.93
C ALA A 373 17.13 16.43 -2.28
N GLY A 374 16.13 17.27 -2.51
CA GLY A 374 16.24 18.65 -2.99
C GLY A 374 16.54 18.81 -4.48
N ASN A 375 17.01 17.76 -5.17
CA ASN A 375 17.25 17.77 -6.60
C ASN A 375 17.11 16.36 -7.23
N PRO A 376 15.90 15.78 -7.29
CA PRO A 376 15.67 14.44 -7.80
C PRO A 376 16.24 14.23 -9.20
N GLN A 377 17.08 13.21 -9.36
CA GLN A 377 17.65 12.78 -10.65
C GLN A 377 17.23 11.36 -11.04
N ARG A 378 16.82 10.54 -10.06
CA ARG A 378 16.31 9.19 -10.27
C ARG A 378 15.31 8.80 -9.17
N THR A 379 14.59 7.71 -9.41
CA THR A 379 13.86 6.99 -8.37
C THR A 379 14.63 5.75 -7.95
N ASP A 380 14.71 5.51 -6.65
CA ASP A 380 15.21 4.27 -6.05
C ASP A 380 14.08 3.60 -5.28
N ILE A 381 14.17 2.29 -5.04
CA ILE A 381 13.22 1.59 -4.17
C ILE A 381 13.76 1.57 -2.76
N GLN A 382 12.99 2.03 -1.79
CA GLN A 382 13.27 1.94 -0.36
C GLN A 382 12.45 0.81 0.25
N TRP A 383 13.12 -0.13 0.92
CA TRP A 383 12.46 -1.20 1.67
C TRP A 383 12.79 -1.14 3.16
N TRP A 384 11.90 -1.71 3.97
CA TRP A 384 11.91 -1.65 5.43
C TRP A 384 11.63 -3.01 6.05
N ASN A 385 12.32 -3.33 7.14
CA ASN A 385 12.00 -4.40 8.08
C ASN A 385 12.02 -3.80 9.49
N LEU A 386 10.85 -3.73 10.12
CA LEU A 386 10.63 -3.09 11.41
C LEU A 386 10.10 -4.10 12.42
N ASP A 387 10.36 -3.89 13.70
CA ASP A 387 9.62 -4.58 14.75
C ASP A 387 8.23 -3.93 14.99
N THR A 388 7.44 -4.53 15.89
CA THR A 388 6.13 -4.03 16.29
C THR A 388 6.17 -2.77 17.16
N SER A 389 7.34 -2.25 17.52
CA SER A 389 7.51 -0.96 18.20
C SER A 389 7.89 0.17 17.23
N GLY A 390 8.32 -0.16 16.01
CA GLY A 390 8.79 0.80 15.00
C GLY A 390 10.32 0.93 14.96
N VAL A 391 11.06 0.10 15.69
CA VAL A 391 12.51 0.00 15.57
C VAL A 391 12.86 -0.60 14.21
N ILE A 392 13.79 0.05 13.51
CA ILE A 392 14.32 -0.45 12.25
C ILE A 392 15.26 -1.63 12.54
N LEU A 393 14.87 -2.82 12.11
CA LEU A 393 15.69 -4.02 12.18
C LEU A 393 16.62 -4.08 10.96
N GLN A 394 16.06 -3.87 9.77
CA GLN A 394 16.81 -3.74 8.52
C GLN A 394 16.12 -2.75 7.59
N ARG A 395 16.87 -2.16 6.67
CA ARG A 395 16.36 -1.38 5.54
C ARG A 395 17.40 -1.31 4.44
N GLY A 396 17.00 -1.08 3.21
CA GLY A 396 17.95 -0.94 2.11
C GLY A 396 17.33 -0.25 0.91
N ARG A 397 18.12 -0.12 -0.15
CA ARG A 397 17.65 0.43 -1.43
C ARG A 397 18.05 -0.44 -2.60
N ILE A 398 17.13 -0.60 -3.56
CA ILE A 398 17.48 -1.00 -4.92
C ILE A 398 17.75 0.32 -5.65
N GLU A 399 19.02 0.54 -6.00
CA GLU A 399 19.48 1.82 -6.51
C GLU A 399 20.50 1.67 -7.63
N ASP A 400 20.66 2.74 -8.41
CA ASP A 400 21.75 2.91 -9.35
C ASP A 400 22.42 4.27 -9.16
N SER A 401 23.56 4.26 -8.47
CA SER A 401 24.34 5.47 -8.20
C SER A 401 24.89 6.17 -9.46
N THR A 402 24.88 5.51 -10.62
CA THR A 402 25.28 6.13 -11.90
C THR A 402 24.17 6.96 -12.55
N ASN A 403 22.95 6.90 -12.01
CA ASN A 403 21.72 7.49 -12.58
C ASN A 403 21.36 6.96 -13.99
N LEU A 404 21.84 5.78 -14.36
CA LEU A 404 21.48 5.17 -15.65
C LEU A 404 20.10 4.53 -15.60
N PHE A 405 19.72 3.97 -14.45
CA PHE A 405 18.44 3.33 -14.21
C PHE A 405 17.63 4.05 -13.12
N CYS A 406 16.32 4.10 -13.32
CA CYS A 406 15.32 4.44 -12.31
C CYS A 406 14.48 3.20 -12.00
N TYR A 407 14.11 3.02 -10.73
CA TYR A 407 13.28 1.92 -10.25
C TYR A 407 12.00 2.48 -9.60
N ALA A 408 10.82 1.97 -9.96
CA ALA A 408 9.55 2.46 -9.42
C ALA A 408 8.48 1.35 -9.33
N PHE A 409 7.31 1.69 -8.78
CA PHE A 409 6.15 0.81 -8.61
C PHE A 409 6.45 -0.55 -7.93
N PRO A 410 7.13 -0.55 -6.77
CA PRO A 410 7.54 -1.80 -6.15
C PRO A 410 6.39 -2.52 -5.43
N THR A 411 6.49 -3.85 -5.40
CA THR A 411 5.72 -4.75 -4.54
C THR A 411 6.68 -5.65 -3.76
N ILE A 412 6.23 -6.23 -2.64
CA ILE A 412 7.08 -7.08 -1.80
C ILE A 412 6.34 -8.37 -1.43
N ALA A 413 7.06 -9.48 -1.41
CA ALA A 413 6.63 -10.75 -0.84
C ALA A 413 7.69 -11.26 0.14
N VAL A 414 7.24 -11.82 1.28
CA VAL A 414 8.12 -12.38 2.31
C VAL A 414 7.61 -13.75 2.74
N ASN A 415 8.45 -14.77 2.66
CA ASN A 415 8.10 -16.14 3.03
C ASN A 415 8.28 -16.41 4.54
N ALA A 416 7.96 -17.62 5.01
CA ALA A 416 8.07 -17.99 6.43
C ALA A 416 9.50 -17.99 6.96
N HIS A 417 10.49 -18.13 6.09
CA HIS A 417 11.91 -18.11 6.41
C HIS A 417 12.51 -16.70 6.41
N GLU A 418 11.73 -15.68 6.05
CA GLU A 418 12.17 -14.29 5.86
C GLU A 418 13.00 -14.06 4.59
N ASP A 419 12.89 -14.95 3.60
CA ASP A 419 13.33 -14.62 2.25
C ASP A 419 12.36 -13.58 1.65
N MET A 420 12.93 -12.58 0.99
CA MET A 420 12.22 -11.41 0.48
C MET A 420 12.39 -11.31 -1.02
N LEU A 421 11.29 -11.06 -1.73
CA LEU A 421 11.26 -10.76 -3.15
C LEU A 421 10.60 -9.40 -3.34
N ILE A 422 11.27 -8.49 -4.04
CA ILE A 422 10.73 -7.17 -4.42
C ILE A 422 10.58 -7.14 -5.93
N GLY A 423 9.34 -7.14 -6.43
CA GLY A 423 9.05 -6.89 -7.85
C GLY A 423 8.95 -5.39 -8.11
N HIS A 424 9.44 -4.91 -9.24
CA HIS A 424 9.44 -3.49 -9.59
C HIS A 424 9.58 -3.24 -11.09
N ASP A 425 9.35 -2.01 -11.50
CA ASP A 425 9.59 -1.57 -12.88
C ASP A 425 10.95 -0.83 -12.99
N VAL A 426 11.63 -1.03 -14.12
CA VAL A 426 12.92 -0.44 -14.46
C VAL A 426 12.81 0.46 -15.68
N PHE A 427 13.40 1.65 -15.59
CA PHE A 427 13.32 2.72 -16.57
C PHE A 427 14.71 3.24 -16.90
N SER A 428 15.02 3.47 -18.18
CA SER A 428 16.28 4.08 -18.64
C SER A 428 16.11 4.68 -20.03
N SER A 429 16.94 5.64 -20.42
CA SER A 429 17.05 6.04 -21.82
C SER A 429 17.61 4.94 -22.72
N ASN A 430 18.20 3.88 -22.13
CA ASN A 430 18.88 2.80 -22.85
C ASN A 430 18.06 1.50 -22.92
N GLN A 431 16.86 1.45 -22.31
CA GLN A 431 15.93 0.32 -22.46
C GLN A 431 14.48 0.78 -22.50
N TYR A 432 13.60 -0.05 -23.07
CA TYR A 432 12.16 0.14 -22.89
C TYR A 432 11.79 -0.10 -21.42
N ALA A 433 10.72 0.55 -20.95
CA ALA A 433 10.18 0.26 -19.63
C ALA A 433 9.89 -1.25 -19.51
N GLY A 434 10.29 -1.85 -18.40
CA GLY A 434 10.16 -3.29 -18.19
C GLY A 434 10.03 -3.63 -16.71
N ALA A 435 9.52 -4.82 -16.43
CA ALA A 435 9.45 -5.35 -15.07
C ALA A 435 10.74 -6.11 -14.71
N ALA A 436 11.13 -6.04 -13.46
CA ALA A 436 12.23 -6.77 -12.85
C ALA A 436 11.88 -7.19 -11.41
N TYR A 437 12.78 -7.91 -10.77
CA TYR A 437 12.69 -8.18 -9.35
C TYR A 437 14.09 -8.29 -8.73
N SER A 438 14.13 -8.12 -7.42
CA SER A 438 15.31 -8.36 -6.59
C SER A 438 14.96 -9.30 -5.45
N PHE A 439 15.79 -10.30 -5.22
CA PHE A 439 15.64 -11.32 -4.18
C PHE A 439 16.71 -11.16 -3.11
N LYS A 440 16.31 -11.37 -1.85
CA LYS A 440 17.18 -11.45 -0.69
C LYS A 440 16.87 -12.73 0.08
N ALA A 441 17.87 -13.56 0.31
CA ALA A 441 17.76 -14.71 1.20
C ALA A 441 17.84 -14.27 2.67
N TYR A 442 17.22 -15.03 3.59
CA TYR A 442 17.21 -14.71 5.01
C TYR A 442 18.61 -14.65 5.66
N TYR A 443 19.61 -15.31 5.06
CA TYR A 443 21.00 -15.32 5.49
C TYR A 443 21.90 -14.28 4.80
N ASP A 444 21.37 -13.55 3.81
CA ASP A 444 22.13 -12.46 3.19
C ASP A 444 22.38 -11.34 4.21
N ASP A 445 23.49 -10.63 4.07
CA ASP A 445 23.88 -9.57 4.99
C ASP A 445 22.76 -8.54 5.26
N THR A 446 22.68 -8.07 6.50
CA THR A 446 21.71 -7.04 6.91
C THR A 446 21.79 -5.82 5.96
N ASN A 447 20.63 -5.32 5.53
CA ASN A 447 20.49 -4.16 4.62
C ASN A 447 20.90 -4.40 3.14
N SER A 448 21.28 -5.62 2.76
CA SER A 448 21.54 -5.97 1.35
C SER A 448 20.25 -6.23 0.56
N ILE A 449 20.31 -6.06 -0.76
CA ILE A 449 19.37 -6.61 -1.75
C ILE A 449 20.00 -6.64 -3.14
#